data_AF-A0A381REF4-F1
#
_entry.id   AF-A0A381REF4-F1
#
_cell.length_a   1.000
_cell.length_b   1.000
_cell.length_c   1.000
_cell.angle_alpha   90.00
_cell.angle_beta   90.00
_cell.angle_gamma   90.00
#
_symmetry.space_group_name_H-M   'P 1'
#
loop_
_entity.id
_entity.type
_entity.pdbx_description
1 polymer ?
#
loop_
_entity_poly.entity_id
_entity_poly.type
_entity_poly.pdbx_seq_one_letter_code
_entity_poly.pdbx_strand_id
1 'polypeptide(L)'
;MTRPYEIRLRAFALLSCLALLAIPSDAMAQTLEERIQKGQQLLQEGQLEQALAELQQALEEAPEYVPALYFAGMTLGRLRRFDEAFDLLTQASKLDPGNAPIHQGAMIAAFQGQRFEDAWDQAILAAQSGQDMAAYFKQIEAVSPRPADFDARLAAPRVFVTDLDMTRLITGDLSPSSFLDTSSVEKNRAQQELPEVRRLYILALVESEHFAVVSQVALATHVLLVQADSFEDGEINGYFKLVHPTSSEEIYSRQMSLSDITTPSAIRSDVALHIKYLETWLEQQGQEQGDGGR
;
A
#
# COMPACT_ATOMS: atom_id res chain seq x y z
N MET A 1 -25.98 47.86 53.75
CA MET A 1 -27.44 47.98 53.92
C MET A 1 -28.07 48.17 52.54
N THR A 2 -29.04 47.30 52.21
CA THR A 2 -30.14 47.40 51.20
C THR A 2 -29.84 47.55 49.69
N ARG A 3 -30.14 46.44 48.95
CA ARG A 3 -30.25 46.23 47.49
C ARG A 3 -31.43 47.03 46.86
N PRO A 4 -31.55 47.20 45.51
CA PRO A 4 -32.17 46.15 44.65
C PRO A 4 -31.75 46.12 43.16
N TYR A 5 -32.19 45.04 42.50
CA TYR A 5 -32.11 44.71 41.06
C TYR A 5 -32.81 45.74 40.15
N GLU A 6 -32.26 45.98 38.95
CA GLU A 6 -33.04 46.33 37.76
C GLU A 6 -32.64 45.49 36.54
N ILE A 7 -33.68 44.94 35.91
CA ILE A 7 -33.69 44.15 34.67
C ILE A 7 -33.89 45.15 33.51
N ARG A 8 -33.03 45.17 32.48
CA ARG A 8 -33.39 45.64 31.12
C ARG A 8 -32.61 44.94 30.00
N LEU A 9 -33.21 43.87 29.50
CA LEU A 9 -33.51 43.54 28.11
C LEU A 9 -32.73 44.22 26.95
N ARG A 10 -32.28 43.37 26.01
CA ARG A 10 -32.09 43.55 24.54
C ARG A 10 -30.63 43.59 24.03
N ALA A 11 -30.18 42.47 23.45
CA ALA A 11 -29.48 42.49 22.17
C ALA A 11 -29.49 41.09 21.51
N PHE A 12 -30.17 41.03 20.37
CA PHE A 12 -29.86 40.20 19.19
C PHE A 12 -29.80 38.68 19.33
N ALA A 13 -30.95 38.08 19.00
CA ALA A 13 -31.01 36.84 18.25
C ALA A 13 -30.27 37.02 16.91
N LEU A 14 -29.18 36.26 16.72
CA LEU A 14 -28.60 35.82 15.44
C LEU A 14 -27.57 34.71 15.76
N LEU A 15 -28.08 33.59 16.26
CA LEU A 15 -27.32 32.33 16.41
C LEU A 15 -28.06 31.25 15.59
N SER A 16 -28.29 31.56 14.32
CA SER A 16 -28.84 30.63 13.34
C SER A 16 -27.83 30.43 12.23
N CYS A 17 -27.51 29.16 11.99
CA CYS A 17 -26.84 28.63 10.80
C CYS A 17 -25.34 28.90 10.68
N LEU A 18 -24.55 28.06 11.36
CA LEU A 18 -23.35 27.43 10.79
C LEU A 18 -22.91 26.22 11.62
N ALA A 19 -23.86 25.36 11.99
CA ALA A 19 -23.55 23.95 12.20
C ALA A 19 -23.45 23.32 10.81
N LEU A 20 -22.34 23.60 10.12
CA LEU A 20 -21.98 22.85 8.93
C LEU A 20 -21.85 21.39 9.38
N LEU A 21 -22.61 20.51 8.73
CA LEU A 21 -22.65 19.06 8.92
C LEU A 21 -21.23 18.48 9.00
N ALA A 22 -20.70 18.32 10.22
CA ALA A 22 -19.71 17.29 10.46
C ALA A 22 -20.50 15.98 10.59
N ILE A 23 -20.79 15.36 9.45
CA ILE A 23 -21.19 13.96 9.46
C ILE A 23 -20.03 13.21 10.14
N PRO A 24 -20.27 12.45 11.23
CA PRO A 24 -19.20 11.69 11.87
C PRO A 24 -18.59 10.74 10.83
N SER A 25 -17.25 10.69 10.75
CA SER A 25 -16.51 9.88 9.78
C SER A 25 -16.95 8.41 9.80
N ASP A 26 -17.36 7.92 10.97
CA ASP A 26 -17.85 6.56 11.17
C ASP A 26 -19.19 6.29 10.45
N ALA A 27 -20.10 7.27 10.35
CA ALA A 27 -21.35 7.10 9.60
C ALA A 27 -21.12 7.15 8.08
N MET A 28 -20.12 7.93 7.63
CA MET A 28 -19.68 7.92 6.24
C MET A 28 -18.99 6.60 5.87
N ALA A 29 -18.11 6.08 6.74
CA ALA A 29 -17.46 4.79 6.55
C ALA A 29 -18.48 3.64 6.50
N GLN A 30 -19.51 3.66 7.36
CA GLN A 30 -20.61 2.70 7.31
C GLN A 30 -21.38 2.78 5.99
N THR A 31 -21.66 3.99 5.48
CA THR A 31 -22.36 4.16 4.20
C THR A 31 -21.50 3.65 3.02
N LEU A 32 -20.19 3.89 3.04
CA LEU A 32 -19.25 3.41 2.04
C LEU A 32 -19.19 1.87 1.99
N GLU A 33 -18.98 1.23 3.14
CA GLU A 33 -18.91 -0.23 3.24
C GLU A 33 -20.23 -0.89 2.82
N GLU A 34 -21.37 -0.31 3.23
CA GLU A 34 -22.70 -0.77 2.80
C GLU A 34 -22.88 -0.71 1.29
N ARG A 35 -22.46 0.39 0.63
CA ARG A 35 -22.51 0.51 -0.83
C ARG A 35 -21.66 -0.56 -1.52
N ILE A 36 -20.48 -0.83 -1.00
CA ILE A 36 -19.57 -1.83 -1.57
C ILE A 36 -20.13 -3.23 -1.41
N GLN A 37 -20.66 -3.57 -0.23
CA GLN A 37 -21.33 -4.85 0.01
C GLN A 37 -22.53 -5.03 -0.92
N LYS A 38 -23.33 -3.98 -1.10
CA LYS A 38 -24.46 -3.99 -2.04
C LYS A 38 -23.97 -4.17 -3.49
N GLY A 39 -22.96 -3.42 -3.92
CA GLY A 39 -22.36 -3.57 -5.24
C GLY A 39 -21.82 -4.99 -5.49
N GLN A 40 -21.15 -5.57 -4.50
CA GLN A 40 -20.68 -6.96 -4.54
C GLN A 40 -21.84 -7.95 -4.65
N GLN A 41 -22.93 -7.76 -3.90
CA GLN A 41 -24.11 -8.62 -3.97
C GLN A 41 -24.76 -8.53 -5.36
N LEU A 42 -24.97 -7.32 -5.88
CA LEU A 42 -25.54 -7.07 -7.21
C LEU A 42 -24.67 -7.71 -8.31
N LEU A 43 -23.34 -7.66 -8.16
CA LEU A 43 -22.40 -8.33 -9.07
C LEU A 43 -22.59 -9.85 -9.05
N GLN A 44 -22.77 -10.45 -7.88
CA GLN A 44 -23.04 -11.90 -7.74
C GLN A 44 -24.38 -12.28 -8.37
N GLU A 45 -25.40 -11.45 -8.20
CA GLU A 45 -26.73 -11.61 -8.77
C GLU A 45 -26.78 -11.34 -10.29
N GLY A 46 -25.71 -10.78 -10.87
CA GLY A 46 -25.61 -10.46 -12.29
C GLY A 46 -26.31 -9.17 -12.69
N GLN A 47 -26.71 -8.33 -11.73
CA GLN A 47 -27.27 -7.00 -11.93
C GLN A 47 -26.14 -5.99 -12.14
N LEU A 48 -25.39 -6.17 -13.24
CA LEU A 48 -24.08 -5.56 -13.44
C LEU A 48 -24.11 -4.02 -13.49
N GLU A 49 -25.09 -3.42 -14.15
CA GLU A 49 -25.21 -1.96 -14.24
C GLU A 49 -25.53 -1.34 -12.87
N GLN A 50 -26.34 -2.01 -12.07
CA GLN A 50 -26.67 -1.56 -10.71
C GLN A 50 -25.48 -1.73 -9.78
N ALA A 51 -24.77 -2.86 -9.89
CA ALA A 51 -23.53 -3.09 -9.16
C ALA A 51 -22.52 -1.98 -9.44
N LEU A 52 -22.33 -1.65 -10.72
CA LEU A 52 -21.40 -0.60 -11.13
C LEU A 52 -21.84 0.77 -10.58
N ALA A 53 -23.13 1.09 -10.58
CA ALA A 53 -23.63 2.36 -10.06
C ALA A 53 -23.34 2.53 -8.55
N GLU A 54 -23.57 1.50 -7.74
CA GLU A 54 -23.25 1.54 -6.30
C GLU A 54 -21.75 1.68 -6.06
N LEU A 55 -20.94 0.95 -6.83
CA LEU A 55 -19.48 0.99 -6.71
C LEU A 55 -18.89 2.30 -7.21
N GLN A 56 -19.49 2.94 -8.22
CA GLN A 56 -19.10 4.27 -8.69
C GLN A 56 -19.37 5.33 -7.61
N GLN A 57 -20.51 5.27 -6.92
CA GLN A 57 -20.77 6.16 -5.79
C GLN A 57 -19.76 5.94 -4.65
N ALA A 58 -19.41 4.69 -4.36
CA ALA A 58 -18.34 4.38 -3.41
C ALA A 58 -16.99 4.99 -3.83
N LEU A 59 -16.65 4.95 -5.12
CA LEU A 59 -15.42 5.54 -5.66
C LEU A 59 -15.45 7.07 -5.75
N GLU A 60 -16.61 7.69 -5.90
CA GLU A 60 -16.78 9.15 -5.77
C GLU A 60 -16.49 9.62 -4.34
N GLU A 61 -16.88 8.83 -3.34
CA GLU A 61 -16.63 9.09 -1.93
C GLU A 61 -15.17 8.75 -1.54
N ALA A 62 -14.63 7.65 -2.04
CA ALA A 62 -13.27 7.17 -1.74
C ALA A 62 -12.57 6.59 -3.00
N PRO A 63 -11.89 7.43 -3.81
CA PRO A 63 -11.32 7.04 -5.10
C PRO A 63 -10.24 5.95 -5.03
N GLU A 64 -9.53 5.85 -3.91
CA GLU A 64 -8.45 4.87 -3.69
C GLU A 64 -8.90 3.67 -2.83
N TYR A 65 -10.20 3.45 -2.66
CA TYR A 65 -10.67 2.33 -1.86
C TYR A 65 -10.57 1.01 -2.63
N VAL A 66 -9.58 0.19 -2.27
CA VAL A 66 -9.20 -1.04 -2.98
C VAL A 66 -10.38 -1.99 -3.24
N PRO A 67 -11.23 -2.34 -2.24
CA PRO A 67 -12.40 -3.17 -2.51
C PRO A 67 -13.35 -2.59 -3.56
N ALA A 68 -13.59 -1.28 -3.57
CA ALA A 68 -14.47 -0.63 -4.53
C ALA A 68 -13.87 -0.68 -5.95
N LEU A 69 -12.58 -0.36 -6.09
CA LEU A 69 -11.85 -0.45 -7.36
C LEU A 69 -11.88 -1.89 -7.91
N TYR A 70 -11.61 -2.88 -7.05
CA TYR A 70 -11.62 -4.29 -7.42
C TYR A 70 -13.00 -4.74 -7.89
N PHE A 71 -14.06 -4.52 -7.11
CA PHE A 71 -15.40 -4.96 -7.51
C PHE A 71 -15.92 -4.20 -8.72
N ALA A 72 -15.59 -2.90 -8.87
CA ALA A 72 -15.97 -2.13 -10.04
C ALA A 72 -15.28 -2.68 -11.30
N GLY A 73 -13.97 -2.96 -11.22
CA GLY A 73 -13.21 -3.57 -12.29
C GLY A 73 -13.74 -4.96 -12.68
N MET A 74 -14.03 -5.82 -11.71
CA MET A 74 -14.67 -7.11 -11.95
C MET A 74 -16.05 -6.97 -12.63
N THR A 75 -16.85 -5.99 -12.19
CA THR A 75 -18.16 -5.69 -12.78
C THR A 75 -18.04 -5.24 -14.24
N LEU A 76 -17.10 -4.32 -14.53
CA LEU A 76 -16.79 -3.87 -15.89
C LEU A 76 -16.30 -5.02 -16.78
N GLY A 77 -15.49 -5.92 -16.24
CA GLY A 77 -15.06 -7.13 -16.95
C GLY A 77 -16.24 -8.01 -17.36
N ARG A 78 -17.23 -8.21 -16.48
CA ARG A 78 -18.47 -8.93 -16.82
C ARG A 78 -19.36 -8.18 -17.81
N LEU A 79 -19.31 -6.85 -17.81
CA LEU A 79 -19.93 -5.98 -18.83
C LEU A 79 -19.16 -5.95 -20.15
N ARG A 80 -18.02 -6.67 -20.26
CA ARG A 80 -17.12 -6.66 -21.42
C ARG A 80 -16.48 -5.29 -21.73
N ARG A 81 -16.43 -4.41 -20.74
CA ARG A 81 -15.72 -3.12 -20.78
C ARG A 81 -14.29 -3.35 -20.30
N PHE A 82 -13.52 -4.10 -21.09
CA PHE A 82 -12.26 -4.70 -20.65
C PHE A 82 -11.16 -3.67 -20.36
N ASP A 83 -11.05 -2.60 -21.15
CA ASP A 83 -10.05 -1.56 -20.90
C ASP A 83 -10.30 -0.83 -19.58
N GLU A 84 -11.54 -0.43 -19.33
CA GLU A 84 -11.93 0.22 -18.07
C GLU A 84 -11.78 -0.72 -16.87
N ALA A 85 -12.08 -2.01 -17.06
CA ALA A 85 -11.86 -3.03 -16.04
C ALA A 85 -10.37 -3.15 -15.68
N PHE A 86 -9.51 -3.23 -16.71
CA PHE A 86 -8.06 -3.29 -16.52
C PHE A 86 -7.54 -2.04 -15.81
N ASP A 87 -8.00 -0.85 -16.18
CA ASP A 87 -7.54 0.40 -15.58
C ASP A 87 -7.89 0.46 -14.08
N LEU A 88 -9.11 0.08 -13.69
CA LEU A 88 -9.49 0.05 -12.26
C LEU A 88 -8.75 -1.05 -11.48
N LEU A 89 -8.58 -2.23 -12.06
CA LEU A 89 -7.86 -3.33 -11.40
C LEU A 89 -6.37 -3.02 -11.28
N THR A 90 -5.79 -2.32 -12.25
CA THR A 90 -4.40 -1.86 -12.19
C THR A 90 -4.24 -0.78 -11.10
N GLN A 91 -5.20 0.14 -10.96
CA GLN A 91 -5.21 1.09 -9.84
C GLN A 91 -5.29 0.35 -8.49
N ALA A 92 -6.18 -0.63 -8.36
CA ALA A 92 -6.28 -1.45 -7.15
C ALA A 92 -4.97 -2.19 -6.86
N SER A 93 -4.29 -2.71 -7.89
CA SER A 93 -3.02 -3.43 -7.75
C SER A 93 -1.88 -2.55 -7.26
N LYS A 94 -1.87 -1.25 -7.61
CA LYS A 94 -0.86 -0.32 -7.09
C LYS A 94 -1.04 -0.03 -5.60
N LEU A 95 -2.27 -0.10 -5.12
CA LEU A 95 -2.65 0.16 -3.73
C LEU A 95 -2.51 -1.09 -2.85
N ASP A 96 -2.72 -2.27 -3.43
CA ASP A 96 -2.55 -3.57 -2.78
C ASP A 96 -1.80 -4.57 -3.69
N PRO A 97 -0.49 -4.38 -3.88
CA PRO A 97 0.32 -5.12 -4.86
C PRO A 97 0.63 -6.57 -4.45
N GLY A 98 0.25 -6.99 -3.25
CA GLY A 98 0.38 -8.38 -2.81
C GLY A 98 -0.91 -9.19 -2.99
N ASN A 99 -1.95 -8.60 -3.57
CA ASN A 99 -3.29 -9.20 -3.64
C ASN A 99 -3.47 -9.97 -4.95
N ALA A 100 -3.20 -11.27 -4.88
CA ALA A 100 -3.23 -12.12 -6.06
C ALA A 100 -4.57 -12.09 -6.83
N PRO A 101 -5.75 -12.09 -6.18
CA PRO A 101 -7.03 -11.89 -6.88
C PRO A 101 -7.10 -10.64 -7.76
N ILE A 102 -6.52 -9.51 -7.34
CA ILE A 102 -6.53 -8.27 -8.11
C ILE A 102 -5.71 -8.45 -9.40
N HIS A 103 -4.50 -8.99 -9.29
CA HIS A 103 -3.64 -9.28 -10.45
C HIS A 103 -4.29 -10.28 -11.40
N GLN A 104 -4.94 -11.32 -10.88
CA GLN A 104 -5.66 -12.28 -11.70
C GLN A 104 -6.82 -11.62 -12.46
N GLY A 105 -7.60 -10.76 -11.79
CA GLY A 105 -8.65 -9.97 -12.43
C GLY A 105 -8.11 -9.07 -13.54
N ALA A 106 -7.03 -8.33 -13.26
CA ALA A 106 -6.39 -7.44 -14.22
C ALA A 106 -5.87 -8.22 -15.43
N MET A 107 -5.21 -9.36 -15.21
CA MET A 107 -4.76 -10.25 -16.28
C MET A 107 -5.92 -10.71 -17.17
N ILE A 108 -7.03 -11.15 -16.59
CA ILE A 108 -8.21 -11.60 -17.36
C ILE A 108 -8.78 -10.43 -18.17
N ALA A 109 -8.91 -9.25 -17.58
CA ALA A 109 -9.38 -8.06 -18.28
C ALA A 109 -8.46 -7.68 -19.44
N ALA A 110 -7.14 -7.63 -19.22
CA ALA A 110 -6.14 -7.37 -20.25
C ALA A 110 -6.20 -8.38 -21.39
N PHE A 111 -6.25 -9.68 -21.06
CA PHE A 111 -6.31 -10.75 -22.05
C PHE A 111 -7.56 -10.65 -22.94
N GLN A 112 -8.73 -10.41 -22.33
CA GLN A 112 -9.99 -10.23 -23.06
C GLN A 112 -10.02 -8.93 -23.88
N GLY A 113 -9.34 -7.88 -23.39
CA GLY A 113 -9.09 -6.63 -24.11
C GLY A 113 -7.99 -6.73 -25.18
N GLN A 114 -7.39 -7.91 -25.40
CA GLN A 114 -6.27 -8.14 -26.34
C GLN A 114 -4.99 -7.35 -26.00
N ARG A 115 -4.85 -6.92 -24.75
CA ARG A 115 -3.65 -6.28 -24.19
C ARG A 115 -2.71 -7.35 -23.66
N PHE A 116 -2.09 -8.11 -24.57
CA PHE A 116 -1.38 -9.34 -24.18
C PHE A 116 -0.08 -9.10 -23.39
N GLU A 117 0.60 -7.98 -23.59
CA GLU A 117 1.77 -7.61 -22.78
C GLU A 117 1.35 -7.36 -21.32
N ASP A 118 0.33 -6.52 -21.12
CA ASP A 118 -0.25 -6.27 -19.80
C ASP A 118 -0.78 -7.57 -19.15
N ALA A 119 -1.34 -8.49 -19.93
CA ALA A 119 -1.82 -9.78 -19.43
C ALA A 119 -0.66 -10.65 -18.91
N TRP A 120 0.48 -10.67 -19.61
CA TRP A 120 1.69 -11.33 -19.11
C TRP A 120 2.17 -10.70 -17.80
N ASP A 121 2.21 -9.38 -17.74
CA ASP A 121 2.68 -8.66 -16.55
C ASP A 121 1.86 -9.02 -15.32
N GLN A 122 0.54 -8.95 -15.44
CA GLN A 122 -0.37 -9.26 -14.35
C GLN A 122 -0.39 -10.76 -14.01
N ALA A 123 -0.17 -11.65 -14.98
CA ALA A 123 -0.04 -13.09 -14.73
C ALA A 123 1.21 -13.41 -13.89
N ILE A 124 2.33 -12.73 -14.16
CA ILE A 124 3.57 -12.91 -13.41
C ILE A 124 3.38 -12.41 -11.97
N LEU A 125 2.80 -11.22 -11.77
CA LEU A 125 2.51 -10.67 -10.44
C LEU A 125 1.57 -11.58 -9.62
N ALA A 126 0.54 -12.15 -10.25
CA ALA A 126 -0.35 -13.12 -9.61
C ALA A 126 0.40 -14.39 -9.17
N ALA A 127 1.33 -14.89 -10.00
CA ALA A 127 2.14 -16.06 -9.67
C ALA A 127 3.12 -15.78 -8.52
N GLN A 128 3.78 -14.61 -8.52
CA GLN A 128 4.65 -14.17 -7.43
C GLN A 128 3.88 -14.06 -6.11
N SER A 129 2.61 -13.65 -6.17
CA SER A 129 1.67 -13.62 -5.04
C SER A 129 1.12 -14.99 -4.64
N GLY A 130 1.68 -16.08 -5.17
CA GLY A 130 1.43 -17.46 -4.73
C GLY A 130 0.29 -18.18 -5.45
N GLN A 131 -0.29 -17.62 -6.52
CA GLN A 131 -1.29 -18.33 -7.31
C GLN A 131 -0.66 -19.26 -8.36
N ASP A 132 -1.33 -20.39 -8.59
CA ASP A 132 -0.98 -21.27 -9.71
C ASP A 132 -1.52 -20.68 -11.02
N MET A 133 -0.60 -20.09 -11.79
CA MET A 133 -0.89 -19.42 -13.06
C MET A 133 -0.54 -20.28 -14.29
N ALA A 134 -0.15 -21.55 -14.11
CA ALA A 134 0.38 -22.39 -15.21
C ALA A 134 -0.60 -22.52 -16.38
N ALA A 135 -1.90 -22.68 -16.09
CA ALA A 135 -2.94 -22.75 -17.11
C ALA A 135 -3.10 -21.42 -17.87
N TYR A 136 -3.00 -20.28 -17.18
CA TYR A 136 -3.10 -18.96 -17.80
C TYR A 136 -1.87 -18.65 -18.66
N PHE A 137 -0.65 -18.94 -18.19
CA PHE A 137 0.56 -18.78 -19.01
C PHE A 137 0.45 -19.53 -20.34
N LYS A 138 -0.06 -20.77 -20.32
CA LYS A 138 -0.29 -21.53 -21.56
C LYS A 138 -1.32 -20.88 -22.48
N GLN A 139 -2.38 -20.26 -21.93
CA GLN A 139 -3.39 -19.56 -22.72
C GLN A 139 -2.84 -18.28 -23.35
N ILE A 140 -2.06 -17.50 -22.60
CA ILE A 140 -1.45 -16.26 -23.11
C ILE A 140 -0.39 -16.60 -24.16
N GLU A 141 0.46 -17.60 -23.90
CA GLU A 141 1.51 -18.06 -24.83
C GLU A 141 0.96 -18.57 -26.17
N ALA A 142 -0.29 -19.05 -26.20
CA ALA A 142 -0.94 -19.49 -27.44
C ALA A 142 -1.27 -18.33 -28.40
N VAL A 143 -1.33 -17.09 -27.92
CA VAL A 143 -1.72 -15.91 -28.71
C VAL A 143 -0.70 -14.77 -28.67
N SER A 144 0.21 -14.78 -27.71
CA SER A 144 1.28 -13.79 -27.55
C SER A 144 2.54 -14.47 -27.05
N PRO A 145 3.72 -14.25 -27.68
CA PRO A 145 4.94 -14.89 -27.25
C PRO A 145 5.27 -14.54 -25.80
N ARG A 146 5.89 -15.49 -25.10
CA ARG A 146 6.40 -15.26 -23.76
C ARG A 146 7.44 -14.12 -23.76
N PRO A 147 7.35 -13.15 -22.84
CA PRO A 147 8.37 -12.11 -22.68
C PRO A 147 9.76 -12.71 -22.45
N ALA A 148 10.81 -12.06 -22.98
CA ALA A 148 12.18 -12.56 -22.88
C ALA A 148 12.69 -12.62 -21.43
N ASP A 149 12.18 -11.75 -20.58
CA ASP A 149 12.51 -11.61 -19.16
C ASP A 149 11.57 -12.40 -18.24
N PHE A 150 10.65 -13.22 -18.80
CA PHE A 150 9.64 -13.95 -18.03
C PHE A 150 10.21 -14.74 -16.86
N ASP A 151 11.25 -15.55 -17.11
CA ASP A 151 11.84 -16.41 -16.06
C ASP A 151 12.54 -15.56 -14.99
N ALA A 152 13.19 -14.47 -15.39
CA ALA A 152 13.86 -13.55 -14.47
C ALA A 152 12.85 -12.84 -13.58
N ARG A 153 11.75 -12.33 -14.16
CA ARG A 153 10.67 -11.69 -13.41
C ARG A 153 10.00 -12.68 -12.47
N LEU A 154 9.67 -13.89 -12.92
CA LEU A 154 9.05 -14.91 -12.07
C LEU A 154 9.95 -15.31 -10.88
N ALA A 155 11.27 -15.32 -11.08
CA ALA A 155 12.27 -15.62 -10.05
C ALA A 155 12.70 -14.41 -9.21
N ALA A 156 12.19 -13.21 -9.50
CA ALA A 156 12.57 -11.99 -8.80
C ALA A 156 12.38 -12.12 -7.28
N PRO A 157 13.29 -11.56 -6.46
CA PRO A 157 13.13 -11.53 -5.02
C PRO A 157 11.76 -10.97 -4.61
N ARG A 158 11.01 -11.81 -3.91
CA ARG A 158 9.71 -11.46 -3.31
C ARG A 158 9.92 -10.82 -1.96
N VAL A 159 9.46 -9.59 -1.81
CA VAL A 159 9.66 -8.74 -0.63
C VAL A 159 8.32 -8.56 0.08
N PHE A 160 8.28 -8.95 1.35
CA PHE A 160 7.19 -8.56 2.24
C PHE A 160 7.62 -7.31 3.00
N VAL A 161 6.84 -6.23 2.88
CA VAL A 161 7.08 -4.99 3.62
C VAL A 161 6.30 -5.03 4.91
N THR A 162 7.01 -5.25 6.02
CA THR A 162 6.38 -5.30 7.35
C THR A 162 5.97 -3.92 7.83
N ASP A 163 5.10 -3.89 8.84
CA ASP A 163 4.91 -2.71 9.66
C ASP A 163 6.22 -2.30 10.35
N LEU A 164 6.33 -1.01 10.65
CA LEU A 164 7.53 -0.43 11.23
C LEU A 164 7.81 -0.93 12.64
N ASP A 165 9.07 -1.27 12.90
CA ASP A 165 9.54 -1.62 14.23
C ASP A 165 10.02 -0.37 14.97
N MET A 166 9.24 0.01 15.97
CA MET A 166 9.51 1.13 16.88
C MET A 166 10.05 0.66 18.23
N THR A 167 10.34 -0.63 18.39
CA THR A 167 10.68 -1.23 19.69
C THR A 167 11.85 -0.51 20.33
N ARG A 168 12.88 -0.14 19.58
CA ARG A 168 14.04 0.58 20.15
C ARG A 168 13.74 2.00 20.63
N LEU A 169 12.88 2.75 19.94
CA LEU A 169 12.40 4.04 20.45
C LEU A 169 11.52 3.90 21.70
N ILE A 170 10.88 2.73 21.87
CA ILE A 170 10.02 2.44 23.03
C ILE A 170 10.84 1.92 24.21
N THR A 171 11.90 1.14 23.94
CA THR A 171 12.70 0.44 24.95
C THR A 171 14.04 1.10 25.23
N GLY A 172 14.23 2.37 24.83
CA GLY A 172 15.45 3.15 25.09
C GLY A 172 15.95 2.89 26.52
N ASP A 173 17.25 2.67 26.66
CA ASP A 173 17.92 2.14 27.86
C ASP A 173 17.27 2.53 29.22
N LEU A 174 16.96 1.50 30.01
CA LEU A 174 16.17 1.47 31.24
C LEU A 174 16.96 1.93 32.48
N SER A 175 17.50 3.15 32.47
CA SER A 175 18.07 3.74 33.68
C SER A 175 17.01 4.52 34.49
N PRO A 176 16.91 4.38 35.84
CA PRO A 176 15.80 4.94 36.63
C PRO A 176 15.72 6.48 36.70
N SER A 177 16.56 7.22 35.96
CA SER A 177 16.73 8.66 36.08
C SER A 177 16.53 9.47 34.78
N SER A 178 16.22 8.85 33.65
CA SER A 178 15.98 9.55 32.36
C SER A 178 14.49 9.82 32.06
N PHE A 179 13.59 9.48 32.98
CA PHE A 179 12.13 9.58 32.82
C PHE A 179 11.53 10.98 33.06
N LEU A 180 12.26 12.04 32.74
CA LEU A 180 11.70 13.40 32.75
C LEU A 180 12.01 14.08 31.42
N ASP A 181 11.02 13.97 30.53
CA ASP A 181 10.63 14.97 29.52
C ASP A 181 10.85 14.70 28.01
N THR A 182 10.45 13.52 27.53
CA THR A 182 9.97 13.34 26.13
C THR A 182 8.59 12.68 26.12
N SER A 183 7.61 13.43 26.62
CA SER A 183 6.22 12.99 26.69
C SER A 183 5.54 13.06 25.32
N SER A 184 5.29 11.89 24.73
CA SER A 184 4.16 11.54 23.85
C SER A 184 3.98 12.19 22.46
N VAL A 185 4.32 13.45 22.21
CA VAL A 185 3.97 14.12 20.94
C VAL A 185 4.79 13.60 19.76
N GLU A 186 6.10 13.46 19.92
CA GLU A 186 7.01 13.04 18.84
C GLU A 186 6.86 11.54 18.52
N LYS A 187 6.65 10.71 19.54
CA LYS A 187 6.30 9.29 19.37
C LYS A 187 4.97 9.12 18.62
N ASN A 188 3.96 9.91 18.97
CA ASN A 188 2.67 9.89 18.28
C ASN A 188 2.81 10.39 16.84
N ARG A 189 3.66 11.40 16.60
CA ARG A 189 3.97 11.90 15.26
C ARG A 189 4.64 10.83 14.39
N ALA A 190 5.69 10.18 14.89
CA ALA A 190 6.33 9.07 14.20
C ALA A 190 5.30 7.96 13.90
N GLN A 191 4.47 7.56 14.88
CA GLN A 191 3.41 6.56 14.64
C GLN A 191 2.39 6.95 13.55
N GLN A 192 2.11 8.24 13.37
CA GLN A 192 1.17 8.73 12.35
C GLN A 192 1.79 8.78 10.94
N GLU A 193 3.08 9.11 10.85
CA GLU A 193 3.73 9.38 9.57
C GLU A 193 4.41 8.13 8.97
N LEU A 194 4.72 7.13 9.80
CA LEU A 194 5.39 5.90 9.40
C LEU A 194 4.58 4.95 8.48
N PRO A 195 3.25 4.80 8.61
CA PRO A 195 2.46 4.05 7.62
C PRO A 195 2.62 4.59 6.19
N GLU A 196 2.82 5.90 6.04
CA GLU A 196 3.11 6.51 4.75
C GLU A 196 4.50 6.12 4.25
N VAL A 197 5.52 6.09 5.11
CA VAL A 197 6.86 5.59 4.74
C VAL A 197 6.79 4.14 4.22
N ARG A 198 6.04 3.27 4.92
CA ARG A 198 5.79 1.90 4.46
C ARG A 198 5.14 1.89 3.08
N ARG A 199 4.09 2.69 2.88
CA ARG A 199 3.40 2.82 1.59
C ARG A 199 4.36 3.27 0.50
N LEU A 200 5.23 4.24 0.76
CA LEU A 200 6.21 4.73 -0.20
C LEU A 200 7.22 3.64 -0.59
N TYR A 201 7.67 2.80 0.34
CA TYR A 201 8.53 1.66 0.02
C TYR A 201 7.81 0.63 -0.85
N ILE A 202 6.55 0.34 -0.54
CA ILE A 202 5.73 -0.56 -1.38
C ILE A 202 5.63 0.00 -2.80
N LEU A 203 5.31 1.29 -2.95
CA LEU A 203 5.20 1.94 -4.26
C LEU A 203 6.52 1.92 -5.02
N ALA A 204 7.62 2.26 -4.37
CA ALA A 204 8.94 2.27 -5.00
C ALA A 204 9.42 0.85 -5.39
N LEU A 205 9.06 -0.17 -4.61
CA LEU A 205 9.32 -1.56 -4.97
C LEU A 205 8.48 -2.03 -6.16
N VAL A 206 7.22 -1.59 -6.26
CA VAL A 206 6.34 -1.91 -7.40
C VAL A 206 6.86 -1.28 -8.70
N GLU A 207 7.54 -0.13 -8.62
CA GLU A 207 8.19 0.51 -9.77
C GLU A 207 9.51 -0.17 -10.18
N SER A 208 10.08 -1.02 -9.32
CA SER A 208 11.32 -1.75 -9.62
C SER A 208 11.04 -2.99 -10.46
N GLU A 209 11.84 -3.20 -11.50
CA GLU A 209 11.80 -4.42 -12.32
C GLU A 209 12.49 -5.62 -11.63
N HIS A 210 13.21 -5.37 -10.53
CA HIS A 210 14.04 -6.36 -9.85
C HIS A 210 13.35 -7.05 -8.68
N PHE A 211 12.25 -6.49 -8.17
CA PHE A 211 11.58 -6.97 -6.96
C PHE A 211 10.10 -7.22 -7.22
N ALA A 212 9.54 -8.15 -6.45
CA ALA A 212 8.11 -8.39 -6.37
C ALA A 212 7.62 -8.10 -4.96
N VAL A 213 6.46 -7.46 -4.81
CA VAL A 213 5.85 -7.24 -3.48
C VAL A 213 4.84 -8.35 -3.21
N VAL A 214 4.86 -8.90 -1.98
CA VAL A 214 3.91 -9.92 -1.55
C VAL A 214 3.21 -9.52 -0.25
N SER A 215 1.97 -9.99 -0.07
CA SER A 215 1.14 -9.69 1.10
C SER A 215 1.35 -10.63 2.28
N GLN A 216 2.13 -11.70 2.11
CA GLN A 216 2.36 -12.72 3.15
C GLN A 216 3.84 -13.03 3.30
N VAL A 217 4.31 -13.05 4.55
CA VAL A 217 5.69 -13.42 4.88
C VAL A 217 6.05 -14.82 4.38
N ALA A 218 5.11 -15.76 4.37
CA ALA A 218 5.32 -17.13 3.89
C ALA A 218 5.66 -17.21 2.38
N LEU A 219 5.28 -16.19 1.61
CA LEU A 219 5.61 -16.06 0.18
C LEU A 219 6.89 -15.23 -0.03
N ALA A 220 7.41 -14.60 1.01
CA ALA A 220 8.55 -13.71 0.90
C ALA A 220 9.85 -14.49 0.84
N THR A 221 10.78 -13.98 0.04
CA THR A 221 12.21 -14.34 0.10
C THR A 221 12.98 -13.39 1.00
N HIS A 222 12.49 -12.17 1.15
CA HIS A 222 13.07 -11.11 1.98
C HIS A 222 11.94 -10.39 2.73
N VAL A 223 12.20 -9.99 3.97
CA VAL A 223 11.34 -9.05 4.70
C VAL A 223 12.03 -7.71 4.72
N LEU A 224 11.34 -6.68 4.23
CA LEU A 224 11.79 -5.30 4.32
C LEU A 224 11.23 -4.71 5.60
N LEU A 225 12.14 -4.34 6.48
CA LEU A 225 11.88 -3.69 7.75
C LEU A 225 12.38 -2.26 7.70
N VAL A 226 11.54 -1.33 8.12
CA VAL A 226 11.99 0.01 8.50
C VAL A 226 11.96 0.06 10.02
N GLN A 227 13.10 0.40 10.62
CA GLN A 227 13.30 0.42 12.05
C GLN A 227 13.73 1.82 12.46
N ALA A 228 13.05 2.45 13.42
CA ALA A 228 13.52 3.71 13.99
C ALA A 228 14.41 3.43 15.22
N ASP A 229 15.52 4.16 15.35
CA ASP A 229 16.57 3.86 16.33
C ASP A 229 16.77 5.01 17.34
N SER A 230 16.95 6.24 16.87
CA SER A 230 17.21 7.40 17.74
C SER A 230 16.50 8.68 17.29
N PHE A 231 16.39 9.62 18.23
CA PHE A 231 15.93 10.97 17.97
C PHE A 231 16.95 11.96 18.54
N GLU A 232 17.59 12.74 17.69
CA GLU A 232 18.59 13.73 18.08
C GLU A 232 18.28 15.05 17.36
N ASP A 233 18.29 16.18 18.07
CA ASP A 233 18.13 17.53 17.50
C ASP A 233 16.89 17.76 16.62
N GLY A 234 15.78 17.03 16.88
CA GLY A 234 14.55 17.15 16.07
C GLY A 234 14.47 16.17 14.90
N GLU A 235 15.51 15.34 14.71
CA GLU A 235 15.65 14.39 13.62
C GLU A 235 15.40 12.95 14.10
N ILE A 236 14.55 12.20 13.37
CA ILE A 236 14.35 10.76 13.62
C ILE A 236 15.35 10.01 12.75
N ASN A 237 16.24 9.23 13.35
CA ASN A 237 17.16 8.36 12.65
C ASN A 237 16.68 6.91 12.71
N GLY A 238 16.84 6.21 11.61
CA GLY A 238 16.45 4.81 11.50
C GLY A 238 17.30 4.02 10.53
N TYR A 239 16.90 2.77 10.35
CA TYR A 239 17.48 1.85 9.40
C TYR A 239 16.41 1.30 8.49
N PHE A 240 16.80 1.24 7.23
CA PHE A 240 16.21 0.39 6.22
C PHE A 240 16.92 -0.97 6.29
N LYS A 241 16.17 -2.07 6.35
CA LYS A 241 16.76 -3.42 6.40
C LYS A 241 16.04 -4.40 5.49
N LEU A 242 16.81 -5.29 4.87
CA LEU A 242 16.31 -6.58 4.38
C LEU A 242 16.78 -7.66 5.34
N VAL A 243 15.85 -8.48 5.79
CA VAL A 243 16.12 -9.61 6.67
C VAL A 243 15.58 -10.92 6.08
N HIS A 244 16.19 -12.03 6.46
CA HIS A 244 15.69 -13.34 6.07
C HIS A 244 14.35 -13.65 6.78
N PRO A 245 13.28 -14.06 6.07
CA PRO A 245 11.93 -14.15 6.62
C PRO A 245 11.77 -15.07 7.85
N THR A 246 12.60 -16.11 7.97
CA THR A 246 12.48 -17.10 9.06
C THR A 246 13.50 -16.93 10.16
N SER A 247 14.77 -16.63 9.81
CA SER A 247 15.85 -16.50 10.79
C SER A 247 15.94 -15.08 11.36
N SER A 248 15.30 -14.10 10.72
CA SER A 248 15.46 -12.67 11.01
C SER A 248 16.92 -12.19 10.93
N GLU A 249 17.77 -12.93 10.22
CA GLU A 249 19.15 -12.55 9.95
C GLU A 249 19.18 -11.32 9.04
N GLU A 250 20.02 -10.35 9.38
CA GLU A 250 20.19 -9.13 8.59
C GLU A 250 20.99 -9.45 7.32
N ILE A 251 20.37 -9.22 6.16
CA ILE A 251 20.97 -9.45 4.84
C ILE A 251 21.58 -8.15 4.31
N TYR A 252 20.85 -7.05 4.50
CA TYR A 252 21.26 -5.71 4.08
C TYR A 252 20.71 -4.70 5.08
N SER A 253 21.49 -3.67 5.39
CA SER A 253 21.00 -2.52 6.14
C SER A 253 21.60 -1.22 5.65
N ARG A 254 20.82 -0.15 5.77
CA ARG A 254 21.28 1.20 5.48
C ARG A 254 20.61 2.20 6.40
N GLN A 255 21.37 3.15 6.91
CA GLN A 255 20.83 4.24 7.72
C GLN A 255 19.95 5.14 6.85
N MET A 256 18.86 5.63 7.44
CA MET A 256 17.95 6.60 6.84
C MET A 256 17.64 7.73 7.82
N SER A 257 17.43 8.93 7.28
CA SER A 257 16.78 10.01 8.01
C SER A 257 15.27 9.88 7.80
N LEU A 258 14.53 9.91 8.90
CA LEU A 258 13.08 9.99 8.97
C LEU A 258 12.66 11.37 9.46
N SER A 259 13.47 12.41 9.22
CA SER A 259 13.22 13.77 9.74
C SER A 259 12.33 14.57 8.79
N ASP A 260 12.46 14.31 7.49
CA ASP A 260 11.64 14.93 6.45
C ASP A 260 10.32 14.19 6.20
N ILE A 261 9.91 13.32 7.14
CA ILE A 261 8.61 12.61 7.11
C ILE A 261 7.39 13.53 6.98
N THR A 262 7.61 14.79 7.35
CA THR A 262 6.64 15.87 7.34
C THR A 262 6.34 16.39 5.93
N THR A 263 7.19 16.06 4.94
CA THR A 263 7.00 16.42 3.53
C THR A 263 7.10 15.18 2.64
N PRO A 264 6.00 14.76 1.97
CA PRO A 264 5.99 13.55 1.15
C PRO A 264 7.04 13.51 0.02
N SER A 265 7.53 14.66 -0.46
CA SER A 265 8.52 14.73 -1.55
C SER A 265 9.93 14.32 -1.14
N ALA A 266 10.35 14.68 0.07
CA ALA A 266 11.71 14.41 0.55
C ALA A 266 11.87 12.92 0.87
N ILE A 267 10.92 12.34 1.62
CA ILE A 267 10.88 10.90 1.88
C ILE A 267 10.86 10.09 0.59
N ARG A 268 10.05 10.50 -0.40
CA ARG A 268 9.98 9.79 -1.69
C ARG A 268 11.33 9.71 -2.37
N SER A 269 12.12 10.78 -2.32
CA SER A 269 13.46 10.82 -2.92
C SER A 269 14.42 9.87 -2.20
N ASP A 270 14.38 9.84 -0.88
CA ASP A 270 15.21 8.93 -0.07
C ASP A 270 14.80 7.47 -0.25
N VAL A 271 13.50 7.17 -0.26
CA VAL A 271 12.98 5.82 -0.52
C VAL A 271 13.40 5.32 -1.90
N ALA A 272 13.22 6.13 -2.95
CA ALA A 272 13.65 5.77 -4.30
C ALA A 272 15.17 5.52 -4.38
N LEU A 273 15.96 6.34 -3.67
CA LEU A 273 17.40 6.15 -3.58
C LEU A 273 17.76 4.84 -2.85
N HIS A 274 17.04 4.48 -1.79
CA HIS A 274 17.22 3.20 -1.10
C HIS A 274 16.90 1.99 -1.98
N ILE A 275 15.82 2.05 -2.76
CA ILE A 275 15.50 0.98 -3.72
C ILE A 275 16.61 0.85 -4.76
N LYS A 276 17.13 1.96 -5.30
CA LYS A 276 18.27 1.92 -6.23
C LYS A 276 19.51 1.26 -5.62
N TYR A 277 19.77 1.52 -4.33
CA TYR A 277 20.87 0.86 -3.65
C TYR A 277 20.64 -0.64 -3.45
N LEU A 278 19.40 -1.05 -3.21
CA LEU A 278 19.04 -2.47 -3.18
C LEU A 278 19.23 -3.15 -4.52
N GLU A 279 18.82 -2.52 -5.61
CA GLU A 279 19.01 -3.04 -6.97
C GLU A 279 20.50 -3.24 -7.25
N THR A 280 21.32 -2.22 -6.95
CA THR A 280 22.78 -2.29 -7.10
C THR A 280 23.39 -3.42 -6.25
N TRP A 281 22.92 -3.58 -5.02
CA TRP A 281 23.37 -4.65 -4.13
C TRP A 281 22.98 -6.03 -4.69
N LEU A 282 21.75 -6.19 -5.16
CA LEU A 282 21.25 -7.44 -5.74
C LEU A 282 22.07 -7.86 -6.97
N GLU A 283 22.41 -6.89 -7.83
CA GLU A 283 23.27 -7.12 -9.01
C GLU A 283 24.66 -7.63 -8.61
N GLN A 284 25.26 -7.06 -7.56
CA GLN A 284 26.58 -7.47 -7.06
C GLN A 284 26.55 -8.90 -6.51
N GLN A 285 25.51 -9.27 -5.77
CA GLN A 285 25.33 -10.64 -5.26
C GLN A 285 25.25 -11.66 -6.40
N GLY A 286 24.58 -11.32 -7.49
CA GLY A 286 24.50 -12.18 -8.68
C GLY A 286 25.85 -12.36 -9.39
N GLN A 287 26.70 -11.33 -9.39
CA GLN A 287 28.04 -11.40 -10.00
C GLN A 287 29.01 -12.28 -9.20
N GLU A 288 28.99 -12.19 -7.86
CA GLU A 288 29.85 -13.00 -6.99
C GLU A 288 29.52 -14.50 -7.06
N GLN A 289 28.23 -14.85 -7.22
CA GLN A 289 27.81 -16.25 -7.42
C GLN A 289 28.15 -16.79 -8.81
N GLY A 290 28.27 -15.92 -9.83
CA GLY A 290 28.62 -16.30 -11.19
C GLY A 290 30.12 -16.52 -11.43
N ASP A 291 31.00 -15.89 -10.64
CA ASP A 291 32.46 -16.01 -10.78
C ASP A 291 33.07 -17.14 -9.94
N GLY A 292 32.36 -17.62 -8.90
CA GLY A 292 32.78 -18.76 -8.07
C GLY A 292 32.52 -20.15 -8.67
N GLY A 293 31.93 -20.22 -9.86
CA GLY A 293 31.51 -21.47 -10.53
C GLY A 293 32.27 -21.83 -11.80
N ARG A 294 33.40 -21.19 -12.09
CA ARG A 294 34.24 -21.47 -13.27
C ARG A 294 35.53 -22.21 -12.94
#